data_AF-A0AAD5EW24-F1
#
_entry.id   AF-A0AAD5EW24-F1
#
_cell.length_a   1.000
_cell.length_b   1.000
_cell.length_c   1.000
_cell.angle_alpha   90.00
_cell.angle_beta   90.00
_cell.angle_gamma   90.00
#
_symmetry.space_group_name_H-M   'P 1'
#
loop_
_entity.id
_entity.type
_entity.pdbx_description
1 polymer ?
#
loop_
_entity_poly.entity_id
_entity_poly.type
_entity_poly.pdbx_seq_one_letter_code
_entity_poly.pdbx_strand_id
1 'polypeptide(L)'
;MLESVGYCCKYHSMSNKRGGTAPGWDEEDQTIVFLDNAWLREEDTDYMLSTGDSCIARLRAAAKSRGILKQQIWMNNSGPDDDIIASYGHKNWSELRDISIKYDPRRTFQRLCVGGYKIERKSA
;
A
#
# COMPACT_ATOMS: atom_id res chain seq x y z
N MET A 1 12.23 0.77 -22.95
CA MET A 1 11.06 0.28 -22.18
C MET A 1 11.38 -0.95 -21.31
N LEU A 2 12.45 -1.72 -21.59
CA LEU A 2 12.89 -2.84 -20.73
C LEU A 2 13.86 -2.43 -19.59
N GLU A 3 14.48 -1.24 -19.66
CA GLU A 3 15.44 -0.78 -18.65
C GLU A 3 14.78 -0.28 -17.35
N SER A 4 13.47 -0.01 -17.33
CA SER A 4 12.77 0.50 -16.15
C SER A 4 12.42 -0.57 -15.12
N VAL A 5 12.33 -1.84 -15.53
CA VAL A 5 11.87 -2.94 -14.65
C VAL A 5 12.94 -3.32 -13.62
N GLY A 6 14.23 -3.35 -14.01
CA GLY A 6 15.34 -3.65 -13.10
C GLY A 6 15.78 -2.48 -12.19
N TYR A 7 15.31 -1.26 -12.48
CA TYR A 7 15.74 -0.07 -11.75
C TYR A 7 15.14 0.00 -10.34
N CYS A 8 13.90 -0.48 -10.18
CA CYS A 8 13.19 -0.48 -8.91
C CYS A 8 13.86 -1.43 -7.89
N CYS A 9 14.20 -2.66 -8.32
CA CYS A 9 14.92 -3.65 -7.52
C CYS A 9 16.26 -3.09 -6.98
N LYS A 10 17.03 -2.39 -7.83
CA LYS A 10 18.29 -1.76 -7.42
C LYS A 10 18.08 -0.73 -6.28
N TYR A 11 17.03 0.08 -6.34
CA TYR A 11 16.72 1.04 -5.28
C TYR A 11 16.28 0.38 -3.98
N HIS A 12 15.48 -0.68 -4.04
CA HIS A 12 15.11 -1.45 -2.86
C HIS A 12 16.34 -2.03 -2.17
N SER A 13 17.28 -2.61 -2.92
CA SER A 13 18.54 -3.11 -2.36
C SER A 13 19.37 -2.02 -1.67
N MET A 14 19.48 -0.84 -2.29
CA MET A 14 20.17 0.30 -1.68
C MET A 14 19.46 0.82 -0.41
N SER A 15 18.13 0.81 -0.41
CA SER A 15 17.31 1.20 0.74
C SER A 15 17.43 0.20 1.89
N ASN A 16 17.32 -1.09 1.63
CA ASN A 16 17.38 -2.15 2.63
C ASN A 16 18.74 -2.20 3.35
N LYS A 17 19.85 -1.92 2.63
CA LYS A 17 21.19 -1.74 3.22
C LYS A 17 21.28 -0.59 4.23
N ARG A 18 20.30 0.32 4.23
CA ARG A 18 20.22 1.49 5.14
C ARG A 18 19.04 1.39 6.12
N GLY A 19 18.43 0.22 6.25
CA GLY A 19 17.29 -0.02 7.15
C GLY A 19 15.93 -0.11 6.46
N GLY A 20 15.86 0.08 5.13
CA GLY A 20 14.64 -0.14 4.34
C GLY A 20 13.62 0.99 4.44
N THR A 21 12.38 0.68 4.03
CA THR A 21 11.22 1.57 4.12
C THR A 21 10.05 0.83 4.75
N ALA A 22 9.06 1.56 5.26
CA ALA A 22 7.92 1.01 5.98
C ALA A 22 7.18 -0.15 5.27
N PRO A 23 6.97 -0.15 3.93
CA PRO A 23 6.36 -1.28 3.26
C PRO A 23 7.22 -2.54 3.23
N GLY A 24 8.55 -2.42 3.35
CA GLY A 24 9.47 -3.55 3.25
C GLY A 24 9.45 -4.20 1.87
N TRP A 25 9.82 -3.44 0.84
CA TRP A 25 9.86 -3.93 -0.54
C TRP A 25 10.94 -5.00 -0.74
N ASP A 26 10.57 -6.03 -1.50
CA ASP A 26 11.48 -7.13 -1.85
C ASP A 26 12.58 -6.67 -2.81
N GLU A 27 13.76 -7.31 -2.73
CA GLU A 27 14.87 -7.09 -3.67
C GLU A 27 14.72 -7.95 -4.93
N GLU A 28 13.55 -7.86 -5.55
CA GLU A 28 13.23 -8.51 -6.82
C GLU A 28 12.49 -7.55 -7.76
N ASP A 29 12.49 -7.90 -9.04
CA ASP A 29 11.76 -7.15 -10.06
C ASP A 29 10.26 -7.23 -9.81
N GLN A 30 9.64 -6.06 -9.66
CA GLN A 30 8.24 -5.92 -9.28
C GLN A 30 7.54 -4.99 -10.26
N THR A 31 6.26 -5.27 -10.52
CA THR A 31 5.38 -4.38 -11.27
C THR A 31 4.31 -3.86 -10.34
N ILE A 32 4.22 -2.54 -10.21
CA ILE A 32 3.13 -1.88 -9.51
C ILE A 32 2.03 -1.60 -10.54
N VAL A 33 0.81 -2.02 -10.22
CA VAL A 33 -0.37 -1.72 -11.03
C VAL A 33 -1.21 -0.71 -10.28
N PHE A 34 -1.48 0.42 -10.92
CA PHE A 34 -2.40 1.44 -10.44
C PHE A 34 -3.57 1.54 -11.42
N LEU A 35 -4.77 1.66 -10.89
CA LEU A 35 -5.98 1.89 -11.67
C LEU A 35 -6.58 3.23 -11.22
N ASP A 36 -6.74 4.12 -12.19
CA ASP A 36 -7.43 5.39 -11.99
C ASP A 36 -8.71 5.40 -12.81
N ASN A 37 -9.81 5.75 -12.17
CA ASN A 37 -11.13 5.82 -12.77
C ASN A 37 -11.60 7.26 -12.73
N ALA A 38 -11.94 7.81 -13.89
CA ALA A 38 -12.51 9.15 -13.99
C ALA A 38 -13.88 9.08 -14.67
N TRP A 39 -14.84 9.85 -14.15
CA TRP A 39 -16.19 9.95 -14.68
C TRP A 39 -16.73 11.37 -14.54
N LEU A 40 -17.72 11.70 -15.37
CA LEU A 40 -18.22 13.08 -15.51
C LEU A 40 -19.45 13.37 -14.65
N ARG A 41 -20.28 12.38 -14.36
CA ARG A 41 -21.57 12.55 -13.68
C ARG A 41 -21.52 11.94 -12.30
N GLU A 42 -22.00 12.67 -11.30
CA GLU A 42 -22.00 12.19 -9.91
C GLU A 42 -22.75 10.86 -9.77
N GLU A 43 -23.83 10.66 -10.53
CA GLU A 43 -24.63 9.44 -10.54
C GLU A 43 -23.85 8.17 -10.93
N ASP A 44 -22.71 8.31 -11.63
CA ASP A 44 -21.89 7.17 -12.06
C ASP A 44 -20.92 6.69 -10.95
N THR A 45 -20.84 7.39 -9.82
CA THR A 45 -19.83 7.14 -8.76
C THR A 45 -19.81 5.70 -8.28
N ASP A 46 -20.95 5.15 -7.86
CA ASP A 46 -21.02 3.78 -7.33
C ASP A 46 -20.67 2.73 -8.41
N TYR A 47 -21.08 2.97 -9.65
CA TYR A 47 -20.76 2.09 -10.77
C TYR A 47 -19.26 2.10 -11.07
N MET A 48 -18.62 3.27 -11.05
CA MET A 48 -17.20 3.41 -11.36
C MET A 48 -16.30 2.88 -10.25
N LEU A 49 -16.67 3.10 -8.97
CA LEU A 49 -15.97 2.53 -7.82
C LEU A 49 -16.04 0.99 -7.85
N SER A 50 -17.24 0.42 -7.97
CA SER A 50 -17.43 -1.04 -8.02
C SER A 50 -16.75 -1.70 -9.22
N THR A 51 -16.70 -1.02 -10.36
CA THR A 51 -15.95 -1.48 -11.55
C THR A 51 -14.45 -1.50 -11.27
N GLY A 52 -13.92 -0.46 -10.62
CA GLY A 52 -12.51 -0.40 -10.19
C GLY A 52 -12.14 -1.54 -9.24
N ASP A 53 -12.95 -1.74 -8.20
CA ASP A 53 -12.74 -2.79 -7.21
C ASP A 53 -12.76 -4.18 -7.85
N SER A 54 -13.71 -4.43 -8.76
CA SER A 54 -13.80 -5.68 -9.51
C SER A 54 -12.56 -5.92 -10.38
N CYS A 55 -12.07 -4.89 -11.06
CA CYS A 55 -10.83 -4.96 -11.85
C CYS A 55 -9.61 -5.31 -10.98
N ILE A 56 -9.41 -4.60 -9.87
CA ILE A 56 -8.30 -4.86 -8.93
C ILE A 56 -8.41 -6.24 -8.31
N ALA A 57 -9.62 -6.68 -7.90
CA ALA A 57 -9.85 -8.01 -7.35
C ALA A 57 -9.49 -9.11 -8.35
N ARG A 58 -9.86 -8.95 -9.63
CA ARG A 58 -9.49 -9.90 -10.70
C ARG A 58 -7.97 -9.94 -10.94
N LEU A 59 -7.29 -8.79 -10.92
CA LEU A 59 -5.83 -8.72 -11.03
C LEU A 59 -5.14 -9.40 -9.85
N ARG A 60 -5.58 -9.12 -8.62
CA ARG A 60 -5.09 -9.76 -7.38
C ARG A 60 -5.28 -11.28 -7.45
N ALA A 61 -6.46 -11.75 -7.86
CA ALA A 61 -6.73 -13.18 -8.02
C ALA A 61 -5.84 -13.83 -9.09
N ALA A 62 -5.65 -13.16 -10.24
CA ALA A 62 -4.76 -13.63 -11.30
C ALA A 62 -3.30 -13.72 -10.84
N ALA A 63 -2.78 -12.71 -10.14
CA ALA A 63 -1.43 -12.73 -9.58
C ALA A 63 -1.28 -13.81 -8.49
N LYS A 64 -2.28 -13.97 -7.62
CA LYS A 64 -2.30 -15.00 -6.58
C LYS A 64 -2.28 -16.41 -7.17
N SER A 65 -3.07 -16.67 -8.22
CA SER A 65 -3.09 -17.97 -8.89
C SER A 65 -1.75 -18.37 -9.52
N ARG A 66 -0.91 -17.38 -9.81
CA ARG A 66 0.44 -17.55 -10.37
C ARG A 66 1.53 -17.55 -9.30
N GLY A 67 1.19 -17.32 -8.03
CA GLY A 67 2.15 -17.24 -6.93
C GLY A 67 3.02 -15.97 -6.94
N ILE A 68 2.62 -14.92 -7.67
CA ILE A 68 3.42 -13.69 -7.84
C ILE A 68 2.80 -12.46 -7.15
N LEU A 69 1.70 -12.63 -6.42
CA LEU A 69 1.05 -11.52 -5.71
C LEU A 69 1.92 -11.06 -4.54
N LYS A 70 2.36 -9.79 -4.60
CA LYS A 70 2.93 -9.08 -3.45
C LYS A 70 1.81 -8.53 -2.56
N GLN A 71 2.04 -8.56 -1.25
CA GLN A 71 1.02 -8.14 -0.28
C GLN A 71 1.00 -6.63 -0.08
N GLN A 72 2.15 -5.97 -0.26
CA GLN A 72 2.37 -4.56 0.01
C GLN A 72 1.50 -3.68 -0.90
N ILE A 73 0.81 -2.71 -0.28
CA ILE A 73 0.00 -1.71 -0.97
C ILE A 73 0.70 -0.36 -0.88
N TRP A 74 0.73 0.37 -2.01
CA TRP A 74 1.33 1.70 -2.03
C TRP A 74 0.41 2.74 -1.40
N MET A 75 0.84 3.34 -0.28
CA MET A 75 0.00 4.22 0.53
C MET A 75 -0.69 5.34 -0.25
N ASN A 76 0.05 6.02 -1.13
CA ASN A 76 -0.43 7.18 -1.87
C ASN A 76 -1.49 6.86 -2.96
N ASN A 77 -1.66 5.59 -3.29
CA ASN A 77 -2.40 5.13 -4.47
C ASN A 77 -3.29 3.94 -4.13
N SER A 78 -3.95 4.00 -2.98
CA SER A 78 -4.78 2.93 -2.43
C SER A 78 -6.26 3.25 -2.50
N GLY A 79 -7.07 2.20 -2.52
CA GLY A 79 -8.53 2.33 -2.42
C GLY A 79 -8.98 2.66 -1.01
N PRO A 80 -10.24 3.12 -0.84
CA PRO A 80 -10.81 3.45 0.47
C PRO A 80 -10.81 2.25 1.44
N ASP A 81 -11.01 1.04 0.93
CA ASP A 81 -11.11 -0.20 1.73
C ASP A 81 -9.77 -0.95 1.90
N ASP A 82 -8.66 -0.42 1.38
CA ASP A 82 -7.36 -1.08 1.49
C ASP A 82 -6.77 -0.93 2.91
N ASP A 83 -6.43 -2.07 3.53
CA ASP A 83 -5.73 -2.10 4.82
C ASP A 83 -4.20 -2.00 4.60
N ILE A 84 -3.73 -0.78 4.34
CA ILE A 84 -2.35 -0.50 3.95
C ILE A 84 -1.36 -0.86 5.06
N ILE A 85 -1.67 -0.53 6.30
CA ILE A 85 -0.76 -0.77 7.41
C ILE A 85 -0.64 -2.28 7.66
N ALA A 86 -1.72 -3.05 7.53
CA ALA A 86 -1.64 -4.51 7.57
C ALA A 86 -0.83 -5.09 6.40
N SER A 87 -0.89 -4.47 5.22
CA SER A 87 -0.17 -4.91 4.02
C SER A 87 1.37 -4.96 4.18
N TYR A 88 1.92 -4.22 5.15
CA TYR A 88 3.36 -4.16 5.41
C TYR A 88 3.89 -5.34 6.24
N GLY A 89 2.99 -6.18 6.77
CA GLY A 89 3.34 -7.33 7.60
C GLY A 89 3.70 -6.96 9.04
N HIS A 90 3.69 -7.98 9.91
CA HIS A 90 3.80 -7.81 11.36
C HIS A 90 5.10 -7.12 11.81
N LYS A 91 6.23 -7.44 11.17
CA LYS A 91 7.53 -6.87 11.53
C LYS A 91 7.53 -5.35 11.34
N ASN A 92 7.19 -4.89 10.14
CA ASN A 92 7.21 -3.46 9.81
C ASN A 92 6.12 -2.71 10.57
N TRP A 93 4.95 -3.33 10.80
CA TRP A 93 3.93 -2.78 11.67
C TRP A 93 4.44 -2.55 13.10
N SER A 94 5.15 -3.53 13.69
CA SER A 94 5.72 -3.40 15.04
C SER A 94 6.73 -2.25 15.11
N GLU A 95 7.61 -2.13 14.11
CA GLU A 95 8.57 -1.03 14.03
C GLU A 95 7.87 0.33 13.91
N LEU A 96 6.84 0.45 13.07
CA LEU A 96 6.02 1.67 12.98
C LEU A 96 5.33 2.01 14.30
N ARG A 97 4.82 1.00 15.02
CA ARG A 97 4.21 1.17 16.33
C ARG A 97 5.22 1.72 17.34
N ASP A 98 6.42 1.16 17.39
CA ASP A 98 7.48 1.60 18.31
C ASP A 98 7.96 3.01 17.98
N ILE A 99 8.11 3.33 16.69
CA ILE A 99 8.39 4.70 16.21
C ILE A 99 7.28 5.65 16.66
N SER A 100 6.00 5.26 16.50
CA SER A 100 4.88 6.10 16.94
C SER A 100 4.87 6.31 18.45
N ILE A 101 5.22 5.30 19.27
CA ILE A 101 5.34 5.46 20.73
C ILE A 101 6.46 6.44 21.06
N LYS A 102 7.61 6.31 20.40
CA LYS A 102 8.80 7.12 20.67
C LYS A 102 8.61 8.59 20.31
N TYR A 103 7.99 8.88 19.16
CA TYR A 103 7.91 10.24 18.62
C TYR A 103 6.54 10.90 18.77
N ASP A 104 5.47 10.13 18.99
CA ASP A 104 4.13 10.62 19.32
C ASP A 104 3.57 9.91 20.57
N PRO A 105 4.19 10.08 21.75
CA PRO A 105 3.82 9.36 22.97
C PRO A 105 2.37 9.65 23.42
N ARG A 106 1.82 10.83 23.06
CA ARG A 106 0.41 11.19 23.33
C ARG A 106 -0.57 10.67 22.28
N ARG A 107 -0.07 9.99 21.26
CA ARG A 107 -0.84 9.44 20.13
C ARG A 107 -1.68 10.51 19.44
N THR A 108 -1.14 11.72 19.33
CA THR A 108 -1.77 12.91 18.74
C THR A 108 -2.21 12.64 17.30
N PHE A 109 -1.35 12.05 16.47
CA PHE A 109 -1.67 11.75 15.07
C PHE A 109 -2.55 10.51 14.91
N GLN A 110 -2.52 9.61 15.89
CA GLN A 110 -3.42 8.46 15.91
C GLN A 110 -4.84 8.84 16.38
N ARG A 111 -4.98 9.85 17.26
CA ARG A 111 -6.25 10.23 17.90
C ARG A 111 -6.90 11.48 17.32
N LEU A 112 -6.14 12.55 17.13
CA LEU A 112 -6.68 13.88 16.80
C LEU A 112 -6.69 14.17 15.29
N CYS A 113 -5.81 13.53 14.53
CA CYS A 113 -5.84 13.64 13.08
C CYS A 113 -6.96 12.74 12.53
N VAL A 114 -7.98 13.36 11.93
CA VAL A 114 -9.08 12.65 11.25
C VAL A 114 -8.58 12.13 9.90
N GLY A 115 -8.98 10.90 9.55
CA GLY A 115 -8.54 10.23 8.31
C GLY A 115 -7.12 9.69 8.37
N GLY A 116 -6.60 9.33 7.19
CA GLY A 116 -5.30 8.71 7.00
C GLY A 116 -5.21 7.28 7.58
N TYR A 117 -4.12 6.60 7.25
CA TYR A 117 -3.88 5.22 7.68
C TYR A 117 -3.34 5.18 9.10
N LYS A 118 -4.09 4.59 10.02
CA LYS A 118 -3.72 4.50 11.45
C LYS A 118 -2.98 3.20 11.72
N ILE A 119 -2.03 3.24 12.66
CA ILE A 119 -1.22 2.07 13.02
C ILE A 119 -2.01 1.11 13.92
N GLU A 120 -2.83 1.66 14.81
CA GLU A 120 -3.53 0.90 15.85
C GLU A 120 -5.02 0.70 15.55
N ARG A 121 -5.50 1.20 14.41
CA ARG A 121 -6.88 1.04 13.95
C ARG A 121 -6.86 0.76 12.46
N LYS A 122 -7.75 -0.11 11.98
CA LYS A 122 -7.98 -0.21 10.55
C LYS A 122 -8.38 1.15 9.97
N SER A 123 -7.93 1.41 8.75
CA SER A 123 -8.49 2.46 7.90
C SER A 123 -10.00 2.27 7.89
N ALA A 124 -10.72 3.36 8.16
CA ALA A 124 -12.18 3.40 8.13
C ALA A 124 -12.61 4.13 6.88
#